data_AF-A0A524HNQ7-F1
#
_entry.id   AF-A0A524HNQ7-F1
#
_cell.length_a   1.000
_cell.length_b   1.000
_cell.length_c   1.000
_cell.angle_alpha   90.00
_cell.angle_beta   90.00
_cell.angle_gamma   90.00
#
_symmetry.space_group_name_H-M   'P 1'
#
loop_
_entity.id
_entity.type
_entity.pdbx_description
1 polymer ?
#
loop_
_entity_poly.entity_id
_entity_poly.type
_entity_poly.pdbx_seq_one_letter_code
_entity_poly.pdbx_strand_id
1 'polypeptide(L)'
;MDSPGHHVTPRAPTDLQPRELGSPYPVFPELIPPGTMEAGRYQVRFARSPEDLDALQRLRFEVFNLELGEGLDSAFATGRDHDELDLSFHHLMIMSGAEQETVGTYRLQTAAMA
;
A
#
# COMPACT_ATOMS: atom_id res chain seq x y z
N MET A 1 -34.75 15.48 23.25
CA MET A 1 -33.52 14.72 23.54
C MET A 1 -33.93 13.27 23.59
N ASP A 2 -33.65 12.53 22.51
CA ASP A 2 -33.21 11.12 22.50
C ASP A 2 -33.37 10.56 21.09
N SER A 3 -32.25 10.17 20.49
CA SER A 3 -32.21 9.29 19.31
C SER A 3 -31.32 8.10 19.65
N PRO A 4 -31.85 6.88 19.76
CA PRO A 4 -31.04 5.66 19.71
C PRO A 4 -31.45 4.82 18.51
N GLY A 5 -30.59 4.14 17.76
CA GLY A 5 -29.15 4.08 17.62
C GLY A 5 -28.95 3.35 16.28
N HIS A 6 -27.97 3.76 15.47
CA HIS A 6 -27.68 3.06 14.22
C HIS A 6 -27.11 1.68 14.55
N HIS A 7 -27.95 0.65 14.48
CA HIS A 7 -27.52 -0.74 14.60
C HIS A 7 -26.76 -1.10 13.31
N VAL A 8 -25.44 -0.92 13.33
CA VAL A 8 -24.57 -1.45 12.29
C VAL A 8 -24.55 -2.97 12.48
N THR A 9 -25.18 -3.68 11.57
CA THR A 9 -25.14 -5.15 11.54
C THR A 9 -23.75 -5.57 11.06
N PRO A 10 -23.06 -6.52 11.74
CA PRO A 10 -21.82 -7.07 11.23
C PRO A 10 -22.07 -7.73 9.87
N ARG A 11 -21.37 -7.27 8.83
CA ARG A 11 -21.40 -7.91 7.51
C ARG A 11 -20.72 -9.27 7.66
N ALA A 12 -21.39 -10.34 7.19
CA ALA A 12 -20.84 -11.68 7.19
C ALA A 12 -19.45 -11.71 6.50
N PRO A 13 -18.52 -12.59 6.93
CA PRO A 13 -17.26 -12.77 6.23
C PRO A 13 -17.57 -13.20 4.80
N THR A 14 -17.21 -12.35 3.84
CA THR A 14 -17.29 -12.69 2.42
C THR A 14 -16.36 -13.88 2.19
N ASP A 15 -16.87 -14.95 1.58
CA ASP A 15 -16.09 -16.13 1.22
C ASP A 15 -14.77 -15.70 0.54
N LEU A 16 -13.67 -15.95 1.25
CA LEU A 16 -12.30 -15.63 0.81
C LEU A 16 -11.95 -16.60 -0.33
N GLN A 17 -12.15 -16.14 -1.56
CA GLN A 17 -11.70 -16.89 -2.73
C GLN A 17 -10.16 -16.93 -2.75
N PRO A 18 -9.55 -18.05 -3.19
CA PRO A 18 -8.10 -18.18 -3.31
C PRO A 18 -7.47 -17.03 -4.11
N ARG A 19 -6.32 -16.56 -3.64
CA ARG A 19 -5.54 -15.46 -4.22
C ARG A 19 -5.13 -15.83 -5.65
N GLU A 20 -5.76 -15.25 -6.65
CA GLU A 20 -5.37 -15.44 -8.05
C GLU A 20 -4.02 -14.76 -8.30
N LEU A 21 -2.96 -15.57 -8.30
CA LEU A 21 -1.61 -15.18 -8.67
C LEU A 21 -1.61 -14.75 -10.15
N GLY A 22 -1.66 -13.44 -10.40
CA GLY A 22 -1.74 -12.87 -11.75
C GLY A 22 -2.66 -11.65 -11.91
N SER A 23 -3.46 -11.29 -10.89
CA SER A 23 -4.25 -10.06 -10.92
C SER A 23 -3.33 -8.81 -10.86
N PRO A 24 -3.55 -7.77 -11.68
CA PRO A 24 -2.73 -6.57 -11.64
C PRO A 24 -2.85 -5.90 -10.27
N TYR A 25 -1.72 -5.42 -9.73
CA TYR A 25 -1.72 -4.66 -8.48
C TYR A 25 -2.60 -3.40 -8.62
N PRO A 26 -3.44 -3.07 -7.62
CA PRO A 26 -3.64 -3.75 -6.34
C PRO A 26 -4.62 -4.93 -6.43
N VAL A 27 -4.45 -5.96 -5.59
CA VAL A 27 -5.27 -7.19 -5.62
C VAL A 27 -6.73 -6.96 -5.16
N PHE A 28 -6.97 -6.01 -4.26
CA PHE A 28 -8.31 -5.65 -3.76
C PHE A 28 -8.64 -4.18 -4.05
N PRO A 29 -8.76 -3.76 -5.33
CA PRO A 29 -8.93 -2.36 -5.68
C PRO A 29 -10.19 -1.72 -5.06
N GLU A 30 -11.24 -2.51 -4.85
CA GLU A 30 -12.50 -2.10 -4.24
C GLU A 30 -12.41 -1.81 -2.73
N LEU A 31 -11.35 -2.30 -2.07
CA LEU A 31 -11.11 -2.08 -0.64
C LEU A 31 -10.18 -0.90 -0.37
N ILE A 32 -9.63 -0.25 -1.41
CA ILE A 32 -8.79 0.92 -1.24
C ILE A 32 -9.63 2.13 -0.83
N PRO A 33 -9.34 2.77 0.32
CA PRO A 33 -9.99 4.02 0.68
C PRO A 33 -9.82 5.09 -0.41
N PRO A 34 -10.88 5.81 -0.76
CA PRO A 34 -10.79 6.88 -1.76
C PRO A 34 -10.04 8.08 -1.20
N GLY A 35 -9.50 8.89 -2.11
CA GLY A 35 -9.00 10.22 -1.81
C GLY A 35 -7.49 10.30 -1.57
N THR A 36 -7.11 11.53 -1.28
CA THR A 36 -5.76 12.01 -1.01
C THR A 36 -5.85 12.93 0.20
N MET A 37 -4.85 12.90 1.07
CA MET A 37 -4.73 13.76 2.23
C MET A 37 -3.50 14.65 2.10
N GLU A 38 -3.66 15.93 2.45
CA GLU A 38 -2.56 16.90 2.49
C GLU A 38 -2.13 17.18 3.92
N ALA A 39 -0.82 17.25 4.16
CA ALA A 39 -0.22 17.59 5.45
C ALA A 39 1.02 18.47 5.23
N GLY A 40 0.80 19.78 5.11
CA GLY A 40 1.87 20.73 4.80
C GLY A 40 2.42 20.51 3.39
N ARG A 41 3.71 20.15 3.28
CA ARG A 41 4.36 19.85 1.99
C ARG A 41 4.20 18.40 1.52
N TYR A 42 3.42 17.62 2.24
CA TYR A 42 3.25 16.19 1.99
C TYR A 42 1.85 15.90 1.50
N GLN A 43 1.79 15.02 0.51
CA GLN A 43 0.57 14.44 -0.01
C GLN A 43 0.57 12.94 0.27
N VAL A 44 -0.53 12.40 0.78
CA VAL A 44 -0.65 10.98 1.13
C VAL A 44 -1.84 10.38 0.39
N ARG A 45 -1.62 9.25 -0.28
CA ARG A 45 -2.68 8.46 -0.93
C ARG A 45 -2.32 6.98 -0.91
N PHE A 46 -3.29 6.13 -1.19
CA PHE A 46 -2.99 4.74 -1.52
C PHE A 46 -2.40 4.63 -2.94
N ALA A 47 -1.47 3.70 -3.11
CA ALA A 47 -0.98 3.25 -4.40
C ALA A 47 -2.09 2.49 -5.14
N ARG A 48 -2.27 2.78 -6.42
CA ARG A 48 -3.41 2.33 -7.23
C ARG A 48 -3.01 1.65 -8.54
N SER A 49 -1.71 1.63 -8.87
CA SER A 49 -1.22 1.03 -10.10
C SER A 49 0.11 0.29 -9.90
N PRO A 50 0.51 -0.58 -10.83
CA PRO A 50 1.82 -1.21 -10.81
C PRO A 50 2.98 -0.20 -10.80
N GLU A 51 2.82 0.95 -11.45
CA GLU A 51 3.82 2.03 -11.46
C GLU A 51 3.98 2.66 -10.07
N ASP A 52 2.88 2.82 -9.33
CA ASP A 52 2.97 3.26 -7.93
C ASP A 52 3.75 2.22 -7.10
N LEU A 53 3.45 0.92 -7.28
CA LEU A 53 4.16 -0.13 -6.55
C LEU A 53 5.66 -0.15 -6.91
N ASP A 54 6.01 0.05 -8.18
CA ASP A 54 7.41 0.15 -8.64
C ASP A 54 8.15 1.28 -7.91
N ALA A 55 7.53 2.46 -7.80
CA ALA A 55 8.11 3.60 -7.09
C ALA A 55 8.34 3.28 -5.61
N LEU A 56 7.41 2.59 -4.95
CA LEU A 56 7.55 2.21 -3.55
C LEU A 56 8.61 1.12 -3.33
N GLN A 57 8.74 0.17 -4.25
CA GLN A 57 9.78 -0.87 -4.20
C GLN A 57 11.18 -0.27 -4.40
N ARG A 58 11.32 0.75 -5.26
CA ARG A 58 12.57 1.51 -5.40
C ARG A 58 12.92 2.28 -4.14
N LEU A 59 11.95 3.00 -3.57
CA LEU A 59 12.18 3.72 -2.31
C LEU A 59 12.59 2.78 -1.18
N ARG A 60 11.94 1.62 -1.06
CA ARG A 60 12.33 0.61 -0.07
C ARG A 60 13.72 0.06 -0.31
N PHE A 61 14.14 -0.12 -1.56
CA PHE A 61 15.52 -0.50 -1.87
C PHE A 61 16.50 0.58 -1.43
N GLU A 62 16.23 1.85 -1.76
CA GLU A 62 17.08 2.97 -1.34
C GLU A 62 17.27 2.98 0.19
N VAL A 63 16.16 2.87 0.94
CA VAL A 63 16.21 2.88 2.41
C VAL A 63 16.85 1.60 2.96
N PHE A 64 16.32 0.42 2.65
CA PHE A 64 16.78 -0.83 3.29
C PHE A 64 18.14 -1.29 2.78
N ASN A 65 18.40 -1.23 1.48
CA ASN A 65 19.66 -1.71 0.93
C ASN A 65 20.76 -0.66 0.97
N LEU A 66 20.48 0.58 0.58
CA LEU A 66 21.54 1.59 0.41
C LEU A 66 21.82 2.37 1.69
N GLU A 67 20.79 2.77 2.43
CA GLU A 67 20.96 3.57 3.65
C GLU A 67 21.21 2.69 4.89
N LEU A 68 20.38 1.67 5.11
CA LEU A 68 20.43 0.85 6.32
C LEU A 68 21.33 -0.39 6.19
N GLY A 69 21.52 -0.90 4.98
CA GLY A 69 22.27 -2.14 4.75
C GLY A 69 21.57 -3.39 5.32
N GLU A 70 20.26 -3.34 5.48
CA GLU A 70 19.41 -4.40 6.07
C GLU A 70 18.48 -5.07 5.04
N GLY A 71 18.51 -4.64 3.78
CA GLY A 71 17.65 -5.18 2.73
C GLY A 71 18.21 -6.41 2.00
N LEU A 72 17.50 -6.89 0.99
CA LEU A 72 17.79 -8.16 0.31
C LEU A 72 18.93 -8.04 -0.71
N ASP A 73 19.91 -8.95 -0.70
CA ASP A 73 20.98 -8.98 -1.71
C ASP A 73 20.44 -9.08 -3.16
N SER A 74 19.34 -9.81 -3.35
CA SER A 74 18.69 -9.94 -4.65
C SER A 74 18.15 -8.63 -5.20
N ALA A 75 17.82 -7.66 -4.34
CA ALA A 75 17.27 -6.38 -4.75
C ALA A 75 18.28 -5.51 -5.52
N PHE A 76 19.60 -5.75 -5.37
CA PHE A 76 20.62 -5.05 -6.15
C PHE A 76 20.56 -5.36 -7.65
N ALA A 77 20.05 -6.53 -8.04
CA ALA A 77 19.92 -6.90 -9.45
C ALA A 77 18.84 -6.07 -10.18
N THR A 78 17.84 -5.58 -9.45
CA THR A 78 16.65 -4.90 -10.00
C THR A 78 16.55 -3.44 -9.56
N GLY A 79 17.26 -3.05 -8.51
CA GLY A 79 17.09 -1.77 -7.82
C GLY A 79 15.74 -1.66 -7.10
N ARG A 80 15.19 -2.79 -6.65
CA ARG A 80 13.84 -2.89 -6.07
C ARG A 80 13.79 -3.89 -4.93
N ASP A 81 13.30 -3.45 -3.78
CA ASP A 81 12.97 -4.30 -2.64
C ASP A 81 11.53 -4.77 -2.81
N HIS A 82 11.36 -5.85 -3.59
CA HIS A 82 10.10 -6.54 -3.79
C HIS A 82 10.08 -7.90 -3.09
N ASP A 83 8.90 -8.34 -2.68
CA ASP A 83 8.68 -9.69 -2.18
C ASP A 83 7.27 -10.19 -2.53
N GLU A 84 7.00 -11.48 -2.30
CA GLU A 84 5.70 -12.09 -2.58
C GLU A 84 4.55 -11.49 -1.75
N LEU A 85 4.88 -10.82 -0.64
CA LEU A 85 3.88 -10.23 0.24
C LEU A 85 3.38 -8.88 -0.27
N ASP A 86 4.06 -8.21 -1.21
CA ASP A 86 3.59 -6.96 -1.83
C ASP A 86 2.14 -7.09 -2.33
N LEU A 87 1.77 -8.25 -2.89
CA LEU A 87 0.42 -8.49 -3.40
C LEU A 87 -0.65 -8.69 -2.31
N SER A 88 -0.23 -8.84 -1.05
CA SER A 88 -1.13 -9.00 0.10
C SER A 88 -1.52 -7.68 0.75
N PHE A 89 -0.83 -6.58 0.39
CA PHE A 89 -0.96 -5.30 1.08
C PHE A 89 -1.50 -4.21 0.16
N HIS A 90 -2.27 -3.31 0.77
CA HIS A 90 -2.39 -1.96 0.26
C HIS A 90 -1.15 -1.19 0.69
N HIS A 91 -0.69 -0.28 -0.17
CA HIS A 91 0.43 0.57 0.17
C HIS A 91 -0.02 2.02 0.28
N LEU A 92 0.30 2.66 1.40
CA LEU A 92 0.31 4.11 1.47
C LEU A 92 1.57 4.64 0.82
N MET A 93 1.38 5.70 0.05
CA MET A 93 2.42 6.44 -0.66
C MET A 93 2.41 7.86 -0.11
N ILE A 94 3.57 8.29 0.39
CA ILE A 94 3.81 9.64 0.92
C ILE A 94 4.68 10.35 -0.10
N MET A 95 4.14 11.43 -0.69
CA MET A 95 4.81 12.23 -1.71
C MET A 95 5.15 13.61 -1.14
N SER A 96 6.21 14.25 -1.65
CA SER A 96 6.57 15.61 -1.28
C SER A 96 7.08 16.42 -2.47
N GLY A 97 6.94 17.75 -2.37
CA GLY A 97 7.48 18.68 -3.35
C GLY A 97 6.62 18.84 -4.60
N ALA A 98 7.05 19.73 -5.50
CA ALA A 98 6.33 20.04 -6.74
C ALA A 98 6.30 18.86 -7.72
N GLU A 99 7.31 18.00 -7.66
CA GLU A 99 7.48 16.83 -8.55
C GLU A 99 6.77 15.57 -8.02
N GLN A 100 6.13 15.65 -6.84
CA GLN A 100 5.45 14.51 -6.21
C GLN A 100 6.38 13.30 -6.01
N GLU A 101 7.62 13.56 -5.61
CA GLU A 101 8.60 12.54 -5.30
C GLU A 101 8.10 11.67 -4.14
N THR A 102 8.29 10.35 -4.26
CA THR A 102 7.89 9.41 -3.22
C THR A 102 8.94 9.40 -2.12
N VAL A 103 8.55 9.83 -0.92
CA VAL A 103 9.47 10.01 0.22
C VAL A 103 9.13 9.10 1.40
N GLY A 104 8.08 8.31 1.30
CA GLY A 104 7.71 7.34 2.34
C GLY A 104 6.64 6.36 1.89
N THR A 105 6.59 5.21 2.55
CA THR A 105 5.56 4.20 2.32
C THR A 105 5.23 3.40 3.57
N TYR A 106 4.00 2.88 3.63
CA TYR A 106 3.57 1.88 4.61
C TYR A 106 2.79 0.77 3.92
N ARG A 107 3.02 -0.48 4.34
CA ARG A 107 2.14 -1.62 4.04
C ARG A 107 0.97 -1.65 5.02
N LEU A 108 -0.23 -1.83 4.50
CA LEU A 108 -1.47 -1.92 5.25
C LEU A 108 -2.27 -3.13 4.81
N GLN A 109 -2.68 -3.93 5.78
CA GLN A 109 -3.64 -5.01 5.60
C GLN A 109 -4.82 -4.74 6.50
N THR A 110 -6.02 -4.72 5.93
CA THR A 110 -7.25 -4.71 6.73
C THR A 110 -7.66 -6.14 7.05
N ALA A 111 -8.49 -6.33 8.08
CA ALA A 111 -9.03 -7.66 8.40
C ALA A 111 -9.79 -8.30 7.23
N ALA A 112 -10.35 -7.51 6.31
CA ALA A 112 -11.04 -8.00 5.12
C ALA A 112 -10.08 -8.56 4.05
N MET A 113 -8.79 -8.26 4.13
CA MET A 113 -7.75 -8.73 3.20
C MET A 113 -6.94 -9.92 3.76
N ALA A 114 -7.23 -10.35 4.99
CA ALA A 114 -6.48 -11.40 5.70
C ALA A 114 -6.82 -12.80 5.17
#